data_AF-A0A326GDT0-F1
#
_entry.id   AF-A0A326GDT0-F1
#
_cell.length_a   1.000
_cell.length_b   1.000
_cell.length_c   1.000
_cell.angle_alpha   90.00
_cell.angle_beta   90.00
_cell.angle_gamma   90.00
#
_symmetry.space_group_name_H-M   'P 1'
#
loop_
_entity.id
_entity.type
_entity.pdbx_description
1 polymer ?
#
loop_
_entity_poly.entity_id
_entity_poly.type
_entity_poly.pdbx_seq_one_letter_code
_entity_poly.pdbx_strand_id
1 'polypeptide(L)'
;MTDAVYIRPIGFVPGPQSDHGNAIRLAGGMVYASRFAVILRRDGEVTARWLAAPDTMAQVLGELPDSVAAEAEAQWAHLTLAHPPLELGVRTVRLDQPQIMGILNVTPDSFSDGGVHDSPDAARD
;
A
#
# COMPACT_ATOMS: atom_id res chain seq x y z
N MET A 1 -17.62 14.60 -15.82
CA MET A 1 -17.43 14.51 -14.36
C MET A 1 -16.67 13.24 -14.09
N THR A 2 -15.46 13.37 -13.57
CA THR A 2 -14.64 12.20 -13.22
C THR A 2 -14.71 12.04 -11.71
N ASP A 3 -15.49 11.07 -11.26
CA ASP A 3 -15.56 10.67 -9.87
C ASP A 3 -14.40 9.72 -9.57
N ALA A 4 -13.81 9.82 -8.37
CA ALA A 4 -12.80 8.91 -7.87
C ALA A 4 -12.98 8.69 -6.37
N VAL A 5 -12.66 7.50 -5.88
CA VAL A 5 -12.72 7.17 -4.45
C VAL A 5 -11.32 6.82 -3.94
N TYR A 6 -11.05 7.15 -2.68
CA TYR A 6 -9.81 6.76 -2.01
C TYR A 6 -10.11 6.28 -0.59
N ILE A 7 -9.73 5.03 -0.29
CA ILE A 7 -9.81 4.47 1.06
C ILE A 7 -8.43 4.57 1.70
N ARG A 8 -8.32 5.38 2.75
CA ARG A 8 -7.07 5.63 3.46
C ARG A 8 -7.12 5.10 4.90
N PRO A 9 -6.21 4.20 5.32
CA PRO A 9 -6.01 3.91 6.73
C PRO A 9 -5.56 5.16 7.50
N ILE A 10 -6.22 5.47 8.61
CA ILE A 10 -5.92 6.65 9.46
C ILE A 10 -5.78 6.33 10.95
N GLY A 11 -6.12 5.11 11.37
CA GLY A 11 -5.95 4.63 12.75
C GLY A 11 -5.24 3.29 12.75
N PHE A 12 -3.91 3.32 12.92
CA PHE A 12 -3.10 2.11 13.07
C PHE A 12 -3.13 1.62 14.51
N VAL A 13 -3.21 0.30 14.68
CA VAL A 13 -3.25 -0.35 15.99
C VAL A 13 -2.18 -1.44 16.09
N PRO A 14 -1.67 -1.75 17.31
CA PRO A 14 -0.63 -2.78 17.49
C PRO A 14 -1.07 -4.19 17.10
N GLY A 15 -2.37 -4.47 17.14
CA GLY A 15 -2.95 -5.76 16.78
C GLY A 15 -4.48 -5.73 16.82
N PRO A 16 -5.14 -6.79 16.36
CA PRO A 16 -6.60 -6.84 16.28
C PRO A 16 -7.27 -6.81 17.66
N GLN A 17 -6.59 -7.30 18.71
CA GLN A 17 -7.13 -7.30 20.07
C GLN A 17 -7.26 -5.89 20.67
N SER A 18 -6.48 -4.92 20.17
CA SER A 18 -6.49 -3.54 20.66
C SER A 18 -7.79 -2.79 20.33
N ASP A 19 -8.57 -3.29 19.37
CA ASP A 19 -9.85 -2.69 18.99
C ASP A 19 -10.97 -3.73 18.96
N HIS A 20 -10.96 -4.65 19.94
CA HIS A 20 -11.98 -5.71 20.10
C HIS A 20 -12.21 -6.57 18.84
N GLY A 21 -11.18 -6.76 18.02
CA GLY A 21 -11.27 -7.49 16.75
C GLY A 21 -11.70 -6.64 15.56
N ASN A 22 -12.09 -5.38 15.76
CA ASN A 22 -12.51 -4.45 14.71
C ASN A 22 -11.32 -3.76 14.00
N ALA A 23 -10.32 -4.57 13.62
CA ALA A 23 -9.16 -4.11 12.86
C ALA A 23 -8.78 -5.16 11.82
N ILE A 24 -8.35 -4.71 10.65
CA ILE A 24 -7.87 -5.59 9.58
C ILE A 24 -6.35 -5.56 9.50
N ARG A 25 -5.77 -6.69 9.12
CA ARG A 25 -4.34 -6.83 8.81
C ARG A 25 -4.08 -6.29 7.40
N LEU A 26 -3.12 -5.39 7.26
CA LEU A 26 -2.79 -4.78 5.97
C LEU A 26 -1.77 -5.62 5.20
N ALA A 27 -2.06 -5.88 3.92
CA ALA A 27 -1.18 -6.52 2.95
C ALA A 27 -0.51 -7.84 3.42
N GLY A 28 -1.12 -8.57 4.35
CA GLY A 28 -0.52 -9.76 4.98
C GLY A 28 0.67 -9.48 5.91
N GLY A 29 1.05 -8.22 6.15
CA GLY A 29 2.17 -7.82 7.03
C GLY A 29 1.78 -7.65 8.50
N MET A 30 2.69 -7.15 9.35
CA MET A 30 2.45 -6.98 10.79
C MET A 30 1.76 -5.65 11.17
N VAL A 31 1.15 -4.96 10.20
CA VAL A 31 0.48 -3.67 10.40
C VAL A 31 -1.03 -3.89 10.39
N TYR A 32 -1.73 -3.28 11.35
CA TYR A 32 -3.18 -3.35 11.49
C TYR A 32 -3.78 -1.95 11.48
N ALA A 33 -4.98 -1.81 10.93
CA ALA A 33 -5.74 -0.57 10.95
C ALA A 33 -7.20 -0.82 11.34
N SER A 34 -7.75 0.05 12.19
CA SER A 34 -9.14 0.00 12.64
C SER A 34 -9.98 1.20 12.19
N ARG A 35 -9.35 2.25 11.68
CA ARG A 35 -10.06 3.43 11.16
C ARG A 35 -9.59 3.80 9.76
N PHE A 36 -10.56 4.13 8.92
CA PHE A 36 -10.38 4.45 7.52
C PHE A 36 -11.11 5.74 7.18
N ALA A 37 -10.48 6.59 6.37
CA ALA A 37 -11.17 7.66 5.67
C ALA A 37 -11.55 7.17 4.28
N VAL A 38 -12.85 7.17 3.97
CA VAL A 38 -13.33 7.00 2.59
C VAL A 38 -13.53 8.39 2.03
N ILE A 39 -12.86 8.70 0.92
CA ILE A 39 -12.79 10.06 0.37
C ILE A 39 -13.34 10.01 -1.05
N LEU A 40 -14.40 10.76 -1.32
CA LEU A 40 -14.92 10.95 -2.68
C LEU A 40 -14.37 12.23 -3.27
N ARG A 41 -13.79 12.11 -4.46
CA ARG A 41 -13.34 13.24 -5.27
C ARG A 41 -14.19 13.34 -6.53
N ARG A 42 -14.51 14.56 -6.93
CA ARG A 42 -15.18 14.85 -8.20
C ARG A 42 -14.43 15.95 -8.91
N ASP A 43 -14.04 15.70 -10.15
CA ASP A 43 -13.26 16.65 -10.96
C ASP A 43 -12.00 17.16 -10.24
N GLY A 44 -11.35 16.25 -9.50
CA GLY A 44 -10.11 16.52 -8.76
C GLY A 44 -10.30 17.08 -7.35
N GLU A 45 -11.48 17.58 -6.98
CA GLU A 45 -11.74 18.15 -5.66
C GLU A 45 -12.34 17.15 -4.70
N VAL A 46 -11.99 17.21 -3.41
CA VAL A 46 -12.65 16.40 -2.37
C VAL A 46 -14.04 16.95 -2.13
N THR A 47 -15.07 16.15 -2.38
CA THR A 47 -16.47 16.58 -2.23
C THR A 47 -17.16 15.93 -1.05
N ALA A 48 -16.69 14.77 -0.60
CA ALA A 48 -17.20 14.12 0.59
C ALA A 48 -16.11 13.26 1.27
N ARG A 49 -16.30 13.04 2.57
CA ARG A 49 -15.43 12.21 3.40
C ARG A 49 -16.26 11.51 4.47
N TRP A 50 -16.05 10.21 4.61
CA TRP A 50 -16.63 9.39 5.67
C TRP A 50 -15.53 8.83 6.55
N LEU A 51 -15.88 8.63 7.82
CA LEU A 51 -15.09 7.83 8.75
C LEU A 51 -15.70 6.43 8.81
N ALA A 52 -14.90 5.42 8.53
CA ALA A 52 -15.31 4.02 8.55
C ALA A 52 -14.38 3.20 9.47
N ALA A 53 -14.92 2.10 9.97
CA ALA A 53 -14.22 1.00 10.60
C ALA A 53 -14.60 -0.30 9.85
N PRO A 54 -13.90 -1.43 10.05
CA PRO A 54 -14.19 -2.66 9.30
C PRO A 54 -15.66 -3.11 9.37
N ASP A 55 -16.31 -2.97 10.52
CA ASP A 55 -17.72 -3.29 10.74
C ASP A 55 -18.70 -2.31 10.09
N THR A 56 -18.32 -1.04 9.90
CA THR A 56 -19.16 -0.02 9.24
C THR A 56 -18.84 0.18 7.77
N MET A 57 -17.76 -0.43 7.26
CA MET A 57 -17.27 -0.19 5.91
C MET A 57 -18.32 -0.49 4.84
N ALA A 58 -19.00 -1.63 4.93
CA ALA A 58 -20.02 -2.02 3.95
C ALA A 58 -21.16 -0.98 3.84
N GLN A 59 -21.57 -0.40 4.96
CA GLN A 59 -22.56 0.68 4.95
C GLN A 59 -22.02 1.92 4.25
N VAL A 60 -20.79 2.35 4.60
CA VAL A 60 -20.16 3.54 3.99
C VAL A 60 -19.96 3.36 2.48
N LEU A 61 -19.55 2.18 2.03
CA LEU A 61 -19.41 1.89 0.60
C LEU A 61 -20.76 1.93 -0.13
N GLY A 62 -21.84 1.51 0.53
CA GLY A 62 -23.20 1.59 -0.01
C GLY A 62 -23.76 3.02 -0.15
N GLU A 63 -23.15 4.02 0.50
CA GLU A 63 -23.50 5.43 0.35
C GLU A 63 -22.77 6.11 -0.83
N LEU A 64 -21.79 5.44 -1.43
CA LEU A 64 -21.02 5.99 -2.54
C LEU A 64 -21.83 6.02 -3.85
N PRO A 65 -21.54 6.96 -4.76
CA PRO A 65 -22.09 6.92 -6.11
C PRO A 65 -21.75 5.63 -6.86
N ASP A 66 -22.69 5.14 -7.67
CA ASP A 66 -22.50 3.93 -8.51
C ASP A 66 -21.26 4.01 -9.41
N SER A 67 -20.85 5.22 -9.80
CA SER A 67 -19.66 5.50 -10.63
C SER A 67 -18.36 4.98 -10.01
N VAL A 68 -18.27 4.88 -8.68
CA VAL A 68 -17.04 4.48 -7.96
C VAL A 68 -17.23 3.22 -7.09
N ALA A 69 -18.43 2.65 -7.04
CA ALA A 69 -18.76 1.53 -6.15
C ALA A 69 -17.83 0.32 -6.36
N ALA A 70 -17.64 -0.12 -7.61
CA ALA A 70 -16.76 -1.25 -7.94
C ALA A 70 -15.29 -0.98 -7.59
N GLU A 71 -14.83 0.26 -7.79
CA GLU A 71 -13.46 0.65 -7.42
C GLU A 71 -13.28 0.67 -5.90
N ALA A 72 -14.27 1.16 -5.16
CA ALA A 72 -14.22 1.24 -3.71
C ALA A 72 -14.14 -0.16 -3.07
N GLU A 73 -14.96 -1.11 -3.55
CA GLU A 73 -14.91 -2.51 -3.13
C GLU A 73 -13.57 -3.15 -3.45
N ALA A 74 -13.02 -2.90 -4.65
CA ALA A 74 -11.70 -3.40 -5.03
C ALA A 74 -10.59 -2.83 -4.12
N GLN A 75 -10.60 -1.52 -3.84
CA GLN A 75 -9.64 -0.90 -2.92
C GLN A 75 -9.76 -1.49 -1.52
N TRP A 76 -10.98 -1.67 -0.99
CA TRP A 76 -11.20 -2.25 0.33
C TRP A 76 -10.66 -3.68 0.42
N ALA A 77 -10.99 -4.53 -0.58
CA ALA A 77 -10.47 -5.88 -0.65
C ALA A 77 -8.93 -5.90 -0.74
N HIS A 78 -8.34 -5.05 -1.58
CA HIS A 78 -6.90 -4.97 -1.79
C HIS A 78 -6.11 -4.54 -0.55
N LEU A 79 -6.69 -3.80 0.40
CA LEU A 79 -6.00 -3.46 1.65
C LEU A 79 -5.58 -4.69 2.45
N THR A 80 -6.30 -5.81 2.33
CA THR A 80 -5.99 -7.08 3.02
C THR A 80 -5.30 -8.11 2.14
N LEU A 81 -5.09 -7.80 0.85
CA LEU A 81 -4.51 -8.74 -0.11
C LEU A 81 -3.09 -9.13 0.30
N ALA A 82 -2.90 -10.39 0.67
CA ALA A 82 -1.57 -10.93 0.91
C ALA A 82 -0.86 -11.13 -0.43
N HIS A 83 0.23 -10.41 -0.65
CA HIS A 83 1.02 -10.55 -1.86
C HIS A 83 1.84 -11.85 -1.80
N PRO A 84 1.79 -12.71 -2.84
CA PRO A 84 2.63 -13.88 -2.89
C PRO A 84 4.11 -13.48 -2.91
N PRO A 85 5.01 -14.32 -2.39
CA PRO A 85 6.44 -14.10 -2.55
C PRO A 85 6.82 -13.93 -4.03
N LEU A 86 7.84 -13.11 -4.29
CA LEU A 86 8.44 -13.01 -5.62
C LEU A 86 9.44 -14.14 -5.80
N GLU A 87 9.23 -14.97 -6.80
CA GLU A 87 10.17 -16.02 -7.21
C GLU A 87 11.13 -15.47 -8.26
N LEU A 88 12.41 -15.36 -7.92
CA LEU A 88 13.48 -14.78 -8.74
C LEU A 88 14.54 -15.86 -9.02
N GLY A 89 14.14 -16.87 -9.80
CA GLY A 89 14.98 -18.04 -10.09
C GLY A 89 15.13 -18.92 -8.85
N VAL A 90 16.35 -19.03 -8.31
CA VAL A 90 16.63 -19.82 -7.10
C VAL A 90 16.42 -19.04 -5.79
N ARG A 91 16.05 -17.76 -5.87
CA ARG A 91 15.85 -16.89 -4.71
C ARG A 91 14.39 -16.50 -4.58
N THR A 92 13.91 -16.45 -3.34
CA THR A 92 12.55 -16.02 -3.01
C THR A 92 12.60 -14.73 -2.17
N VAL A 93 11.82 -13.73 -2.55
CA VAL A 93 11.63 -12.49 -1.75
C VAL A 93 10.23 -12.51 -1.16
N ARG A 94 10.14 -12.58 0.17
CA ARG A 94 8.85 -12.58 0.88
C ARG A 94 8.31 -11.15 0.99
N LEU A 95 7.05 -10.94 0.62
CA LEU A 95 6.38 -9.64 0.66
C LEU A 95 5.46 -9.46 1.88
N ASP A 96 5.55 -10.35 2.87
CA ASP A 96 4.81 -10.28 4.14
C ASP A 96 5.53 -9.45 5.21
N GLN A 97 6.65 -8.83 4.86
CA GLN A 97 7.45 -7.95 5.71
C GLN A 97 8.18 -6.90 4.86
N PRO A 98 8.59 -5.76 5.44
CA PRO A 98 9.41 -4.78 4.73
C PRO A 98 10.70 -5.40 4.19
N GLN A 99 11.01 -5.10 2.94
CA GLN A 99 12.23 -5.51 2.27
C GLN A 99 13.08 -4.28 1.96
N ILE A 100 14.41 -4.44 2.01
CA ILE A 100 15.35 -3.40 1.61
C ILE A 100 15.96 -3.83 0.28
N MET A 101 15.80 -2.99 -0.75
CA MET A 101 16.45 -3.17 -2.05
C MET A 101 17.66 -2.25 -2.12
N GLY A 102 18.86 -2.83 -2.19
CA GLY A 102 20.06 -2.08 -2.53
C GLY A 102 19.98 -1.62 -3.99
N ILE A 103 20.14 -0.32 -4.21
CA ILE A 103 20.26 0.23 -5.57
C ILE A 103 21.74 0.18 -5.94
N LEU A 104 22.07 -0.60 -6.97
CA LEU A 104 23.38 -0.57 -7.59
C LEU A 104 23.27 0.14 -8.94
N ASN A 105 23.64 1.42 -8.95
CA ASN A 105 23.75 2.18 -10.18
C ASN A 105 25.12 1.88 -10.81
N VAL A 106 25.13 1.54 -12.09
CA VAL A 106 26.34 1.42 -12.90
C VAL A 106 26.24 2.45 -14.01
N THR A 107 26.46 3.72 -13.65
CA THR A 107 26.46 4.84 -14.59
C THR A 107 27.80 5.58 -14.50
N PRO A 108 28.40 6.03 -15.63
CA PRO A 108 29.72 6.66 -15.63
C PRO A 108 29.84 7.96 -14.81
N ASP A 109 28.72 8.59 -14.46
CA ASP A 109 28.61 9.90 -13.81
C ASP A 109 28.36 9.85 -12.29
N SER A 110 28.10 8.66 -11.72
CA SER A 110 27.78 8.51 -10.29
C SER A 110 28.97 8.07 -9.43
N PHE A 111 30.10 7.73 -10.03
CA PHE A 111 31.36 7.42 -9.34
C PHE A 111 32.19 8.70 -9.15
N SER A 112 32.27 9.21 -7.92
CA SER A 112 33.00 10.46 -7.57
C SER A 112 34.53 10.36 -7.67
N ASP A 113 35.03 9.18 -8.00
CA ASP A 113 36.43 8.77 -8.10
C ASP A 113 37.02 8.96 -9.50
N GLY A 114 36.31 9.64 -10.42
CA GLY A 114 36.88 10.13 -11.67
C GLY A 114 37.27 9.03 -12.66
N GLY A 115 36.53 7.91 -12.68
CA GLY A 115 36.78 6.78 -13.60
C GLY A 115 37.88 5.82 -13.14
N VAL A 116 38.36 5.91 -11.90
CA VAL A 116 39.38 5.00 -11.35
C VAL A 116 38.83 3.60 -11.07
N HIS A 117 37.52 3.45 -10.86
CA HIS A 117 36.85 2.16 -10.62
C HIS A 117 35.75 1.82 -11.64
N ASP A 118 35.90 2.24 -12.91
CA ASP A 118 34.95 1.96 -14.01
C ASP A 118 34.85 0.47 -14.42
N SER A 119 35.56 -0.43 -13.74
CA SER A 119 35.42 -1.87 -13.98
C SER A 119 34.16 -2.41 -13.28
N PRO A 120 33.30 -3.21 -13.95
CA PRO A 120 32.13 -3.83 -13.34
C PRO A 120 32.44 -4.67 -12.08
N ASP A 121 33.69 -5.11 -11.93
CA ASP A 121 34.16 -5.88 -10.77
C ASP A 121 34.25 -5.03 -9.49
N ALA A 122 34.39 -3.71 -9.58
CA ALA A 122 34.46 -2.81 -8.42
C ALA A 122 33.14 -2.69 -7.66
N ALA A 123 32.02 -3.06 -8.29
CA ALA A 123 30.69 -3.06 -7.68
C ALA A 123 30.34 -4.37 -6.94
N ARG A 124 31.29 -5.31 -6.82
CA ARG A 124 31.06 -6.64 -6.25
C ARG A 124 31.35 -6.76 -4.75
N ASP A 125 32.15 -5.86 -4.18
CA ASP A 125 32.54 -5.83 -2.76
C ASP A 125 31.68 -4.84 -1.97
#